data_AF-A0A1F5ERQ4-F1
#
_entry.id   AF-A0A1F5ERQ4-F1
#
_cell.length_a   1.000
_cell.length_b   1.000
_cell.length_c   1.000
_cell.angle_alpha   90.00
_cell.angle_beta   90.00
_cell.angle_gamma   90.00
#
_symmetry.space_group_name_H-M   'P 1'
#
loop_
_entity.id
_entity.type
_entity.pdbx_description
1 polymer ?
#
loop_
_entity_poly.entity_id
_entity_poly.type
_entity_poly.pdbx_seq_one_letter_code
_entity_poly.pdbx_strand_id
1 'polypeptide(L)'
;MQLRQYTLIALPFFVLHMLEEYLFDFIETDASIGWLANMFDVSRTSAYWSVQILLYAFLLWMIFARPVSKAWYVILGIIFAVELTHLWEALVGGAYVPGFWTAIPLVVLGVLFWKELFRREHL
;
A
#
# COMPACT_ATOMS: atom_id res chain seq x y z
N MET A 1 18.65 3.37 -7.68
CA MET A 1 17.39 3.07 -8.39
C MET A 1 16.60 4.37 -8.50
N GLN A 2 15.96 4.69 -9.62
CA GLN A 2 15.08 5.86 -9.74
C GLN A 2 13.79 5.61 -8.96
N LEU A 3 13.15 6.65 -8.41
CA LEU A 3 11.92 6.51 -7.62
C LEU A 3 10.81 5.75 -8.37
N ARG A 4 10.68 5.96 -9.68
CA ARG A 4 9.74 5.20 -10.54
C ARG A 4 10.01 3.69 -10.59
N GLN A 5 11.28 3.27 -10.52
CA GLN A 5 11.61 1.85 -10.56
C GLN A 5 11.10 1.14 -9.30
N TYR A 6 11.05 1.82 -8.14
CA TYR A 6 10.38 1.30 -6.96
C TYR A 6 8.89 1.09 -7.21
N THR A 7 8.19 2.05 -7.84
CA THR A 7 6.77 1.88 -8.18
C THR A 7 6.52 0.68 -9.11
N LEU A 8 7.38 0.50 -10.12
CA LEU A 8 7.31 -0.66 -11.03
C LEU A 8 7.50 -1.99 -10.30
N ILE A 9 8.45 -2.05 -9.36
CA ILE A 9 8.72 -3.25 -8.57
C ILE A 9 7.61 -3.47 -7.53
N ALA A 10 7.04 -2.41 -6.97
CA ALA A 10 5.98 -2.49 -5.98
C ALA A 10 4.68 -3.07 -6.55
N LEU A 11 4.36 -2.76 -7.82
CA LEU A 11 3.13 -3.18 -8.46
C LEU A 11 2.83 -4.69 -8.32
N PRO A 12 3.73 -5.63 -8.69
CA PRO A 12 3.48 -7.06 -8.47
C PRO A 12 3.36 -7.44 -7.00
N PHE A 13 4.06 -6.77 -6.08
CA PHE A 13 3.91 -7.03 -4.64
C PHE A 13 2.55 -6.57 -4.11
N PHE A 14 2.03 -5.43 -4.55
CA PHE A 14 0.66 -5.01 -4.23
C PHE A 14 -0.39 -5.97 -4.80
N VAL A 15 -0.15 -6.56 -5.98
CA VAL A 15 -1.04 -7.62 -6.52
C VAL A 15 -1.04 -8.83 -5.61
N LEU A 16 0.14 -9.31 -5.18
CA LEU A 16 0.23 -10.42 -4.24
C LEU A 16 -0.42 -10.06 -2.89
N HIS A 17 -0.26 -8.82 -2.45
CA HIS A 17 -0.84 -8.34 -1.21
C HIS A 17 -2.37 -8.34 -1.23
N MET A 18 -2.97 -7.73 -2.25
CA MET A 18 -4.41 -7.77 -2.47
C MET A 18 -4.96 -9.20 -2.55
N LEU A 19 -4.20 -10.13 -3.16
CA LEU A 19 -4.60 -11.55 -3.22
C LEU A 19 -4.54 -12.22 -1.84
N GLU A 20 -3.50 -11.96 -1.04
CA GLU A 20 -3.43 -12.45 0.33
C GLU A 20 -4.59 -11.90 1.16
N GLU A 21 -4.80 -10.58 1.15
CA GLU A 21 -5.91 -9.93 1.85
C GLU A 21 -7.28 -10.56 1.47
N TYR A 22 -7.50 -10.78 0.17
CA TYR A 22 -8.75 -11.39 -0.32
C TYR A 22 -8.92 -12.84 0.15
N LEU A 23 -7.85 -13.65 0.12
CA LEU A 23 -7.91 -15.08 0.47
C LEU A 23 -8.07 -15.34 1.97
N PHE A 24 -7.69 -14.37 2.81
CA PHE A 24 -7.71 -14.49 4.27
C PHE A 24 -8.75 -13.56 4.92
N ASP A 25 -9.84 -13.24 4.22
CA ASP A 25 -11.01 -12.52 4.72
C ASP A 25 -10.75 -11.10 5.26
N PHE A 26 -9.71 -10.41 4.78
CA PHE A 26 -9.38 -9.05 5.20
C PHE A 26 -10.56 -8.07 5.09
N ILE A 27 -11.37 -8.22 4.03
CA ILE A 27 -12.56 -7.40 3.79
C ILE A 27 -13.51 -7.41 5.00
N GLU A 28 -13.61 -8.53 5.69
CA GLU A 28 -14.53 -8.73 6.81
C GLU A 28 -13.87 -8.51 8.17
N THR A 29 -12.55 -8.63 8.28
CA THR A 29 -11.86 -8.48 9.56
C THR A 29 -11.29 -7.08 9.77
N ASP A 30 -10.96 -6.36 8.71
CA ASP A 30 -10.24 -5.09 8.82
C ASP A 30 -11.13 -3.94 9.34
N ALA A 31 -10.57 -3.21 10.31
CA ALA A 31 -11.24 -2.09 10.96
C ALA A 31 -11.28 -0.85 10.07
N SER A 32 -10.25 -0.62 9.25
CA SER A 32 -10.17 0.55 8.37
C SER A 32 -11.17 0.44 7.21
N ILE A 33 -11.33 -0.75 6.63
CA ILE A 33 -12.35 -1.05 5.62
C ILE A 33 -13.76 -0.93 6.24
N GLY A 34 -13.96 -1.43 7.45
CA GLY A 34 -15.22 -1.26 8.18
C GLY A 34 -15.57 0.21 8.42
N TRP A 35 -14.57 1.01 8.82
CA TRP A 35 -14.74 2.45 9.03
C TRP A 35 -15.07 3.19 7.73
N LEU A 36 -14.36 2.90 6.63
CA LEU A 36 -14.64 3.48 5.31
C LEU A 36 -16.05 3.12 4.82
N ALA A 37 -16.44 1.84 4.95
CA ALA A 37 -17.76 1.36 4.57
C ALA A 37 -18.87 2.16 5.29
N ASN A 38 -18.73 2.34 6.61
CA ASN A 38 -19.68 3.11 7.41
C ASN A 38 -19.67 4.61 7.06
N MET A 39 -18.50 5.21 6.82
CA MET A 39 -18.37 6.62 6.47
C MET A 39 -19.11 6.97 5.17
N PHE A 40 -19.04 6.08 4.18
CA PHE A 40 -19.62 6.31 2.86
C PHE A 40 -20.98 5.63 2.64
N ASP A 41 -21.53 4.97 3.67
CA ASP A 41 -22.77 4.19 3.60
C ASP A 41 -22.77 3.17 2.44
N VAL A 42 -21.70 2.38 2.36
CA VAL A 42 -21.49 1.34 1.34
C VAL A 42 -21.12 0.01 1.99
N SER A 43 -21.20 -1.09 1.22
CA SER A 43 -20.70 -2.39 1.70
C SER A 43 -19.18 -2.37 1.90
N ARG A 44 -18.66 -3.19 2.82
CA ARG A 44 -17.22 -3.40 3.02
C ARG A 44 -16.51 -3.84 1.75
N THR A 45 -17.13 -4.73 0.99
CA THR A 45 -16.66 -5.16 -0.33
C THR A 45 -16.51 -3.98 -1.29
N SER A 46 -17.50 -3.10 -1.36
CA SER A 46 -17.44 -1.89 -2.20
C SER A 46 -16.34 -0.94 -1.74
N ALA A 47 -16.18 -0.73 -0.44
CA ALA A 47 -15.12 0.11 0.11
C ALA A 47 -13.72 -0.46 -0.22
N TYR A 48 -13.50 -1.74 0.05
CA TYR A 48 -12.24 -2.43 -0.26
C TYR A 48 -11.87 -2.33 -1.74
N TRP A 49 -12.76 -2.72 -2.64
CA TRP A 49 -12.48 -2.65 -4.07
C TRP A 49 -12.28 -1.21 -4.57
N SER A 50 -12.95 -0.23 -3.97
CA SER A 50 -12.71 1.18 -4.28
C SER A 50 -11.30 1.62 -3.89
N VAL A 51 -10.82 1.23 -2.70
CA VAL A 51 -9.44 1.48 -2.26
C VAL A 51 -8.44 0.81 -3.21
N GLN A 52 -8.65 -0.46 -3.56
CA GLN A 52 -7.78 -1.19 -4.48
C GLN A 52 -7.74 -0.51 -5.86
N ILE A 53 -8.88 -0.16 -6.44
CA ILE A 53 -8.96 0.54 -7.74
C ILE A 53 -8.20 1.86 -7.69
N LEU A 54 -8.38 2.66 -6.64
CA LEU A 54 -7.69 3.94 -6.48
C LEU A 54 -6.18 3.75 -6.30
N LEU A 55 -5.76 2.75 -5.53
CA LEU A 55 -4.36 2.39 -5.36
C LEU A 55 -3.71 2.01 -6.69
N TYR A 56 -4.32 1.10 -7.46
CA TYR A 56 -3.76 0.68 -8.76
C TYR A 56 -3.77 1.82 -9.78
N ALA A 57 -4.84 2.63 -9.83
CA ALA A 57 -4.88 3.81 -10.68
C ALA A 57 -3.76 4.79 -10.33
N PHE A 58 -3.51 5.02 -9.03
CA PHE A 58 -2.42 5.84 -8.55
C PHE A 58 -1.04 5.27 -8.93
N LEU A 59 -0.80 3.96 -8.73
CA LEU A 59 0.46 3.31 -9.09
C LEU A 59 0.73 3.37 -10.60
N LEU A 60 -0.29 3.10 -11.44
CA LEU A 60 -0.17 3.21 -12.89
C LEU A 60 0.10 4.66 -13.31
N TRP A 61 -0.60 5.63 -12.72
CA TRP A 61 -0.34 7.04 -12.95
C TRP A 61 1.11 7.42 -12.59
N MET A 62 1.62 6.99 -11.43
CA MET A 62 3.02 7.20 -11.02
C MET A 62 4.04 6.59 -11.99
N ILE A 63 3.66 5.51 -12.70
CA ILE A 63 4.50 4.85 -13.70
C ILE A 63 4.48 5.61 -15.04
N PHE A 64 3.33 6.11 -15.49
CA PHE A 64 3.19 6.66 -16.84
C PHE A 64 3.22 8.19 -16.92
N ALA A 65 2.78 8.90 -15.88
CA ALA A 65 2.74 10.36 -15.86
C ALA A 65 4.15 10.97 -15.84
N ARG A 66 4.33 12.08 -16.56
CA ARG A 66 5.58 12.85 -16.62
C ARG A 66 5.30 14.34 -16.78
N PRO A 67 5.95 15.24 -16.01
CA PRO A 67 6.77 14.97 -14.81
C PRO A 67 5.91 14.58 -13.58
N VAL A 68 6.53 13.93 -12.58
CA VAL A 68 5.90 13.62 -11.28
C VAL A 68 6.63 14.40 -10.20
N SER A 69 5.92 15.22 -9.42
CA SER A 69 6.52 16.04 -8.37
C SER A 69 6.91 15.21 -7.14
N LYS A 70 7.83 15.74 -6.32
CA LYS A 70 8.27 15.12 -5.06
C LYS A 70 7.09 14.82 -4.11
N ALA A 71 6.06 15.67 -4.10
CA ALA A 71 4.88 15.49 -3.24
C ALA A 71 4.16 14.15 -3.51
N TRP A 72 4.04 13.74 -4.77
CA TRP A 72 3.42 12.47 -5.12
C TRP A 72 4.26 11.26 -4.72
N TYR A 73 5.59 11.40 -4.75
CA TYR A 73 6.48 10.37 -4.19
C TYR A 73 6.37 10.29 -2.66
N VAL A 74 6.14 11.40 -1.96
CA VAL A 74 5.85 11.37 -0.52
C VAL A 74 4.56 10.60 -0.24
N ILE A 75 3.50 10.82 -1.03
CA ILE A 75 2.25 10.07 -0.91
C ILE A 75 2.48 8.57 -1.11
N LEU A 76 3.23 8.17 -2.15
CA LEU A 76 3.60 6.77 -2.35
C LEU A 76 4.41 6.21 -1.15
N GLY A 77 5.31 7.01 -0.58
CA GLY A 77 6.05 6.64 0.62
C GLY A 77 5.16 6.42 1.84
N ILE A 78 4.09 7.21 1.99
CA ILE A 78 3.09 7.03 3.04
C ILE A 78 2.34 5.72 2.84
N ILE A 79 1.94 5.38 1.59
CA ILE A 79 1.30 4.10 1.29
C ILE A 79 2.20 2.94 1.72
N PHE A 80 3.50 2.96 1.37
CA PHE A 80 4.43 1.93 1.86
C PHE A 80 4.55 1.88 3.39
N ALA A 81 4.37 3.01 4.08
CA ALA A 81 4.40 3.04 5.54
C ALA A 81 3.11 2.47 6.15
N VAL A 82 1.97 2.60 5.47
CA VAL A 82 0.71 1.96 5.88
C VAL A 82 0.86 0.44 5.91
N GLU A 83 1.57 -0.16 4.95
CA GLU A 83 1.84 -1.61 4.94
C GLU A 83 2.50 -2.15 6.23
N LEU A 84 3.14 -1.27 7.03
CA LEU A 84 3.71 -1.64 8.32
C LEU A 84 2.63 -2.04 9.34
N THR A 85 1.38 -1.59 9.18
CA THR A 85 0.28 -1.91 10.12
C THR A 85 0.02 -3.40 10.19
N HIS A 86 0.05 -4.13 9.06
CA HIS A 86 -0.13 -5.59 9.04
C HIS A 86 0.94 -6.31 9.88
N LEU A 87 2.21 -5.85 9.78
CA LEU A 87 3.29 -6.41 10.59
C LEU A 87 3.14 -6.05 12.06
N TRP A 88 2.81 -4.79 12.35
CA TRP A 88 2.61 -4.31 13.71
C TRP A 88 1.47 -5.03 14.43
N GLU A 89 0.32 -5.16 13.79
CA GLU A 89 -0.86 -5.83 14.33
C GLU A 89 -0.60 -7.33 14.55
N ALA A 90 0.11 -7.98 13.63
CA ALA A 90 0.48 -9.38 13.81
C ALA A 90 1.44 -9.58 15.00
N LEU A 91 2.42 -8.68 15.16
CA LEU A 91 3.39 -8.74 16.26
C LEU A 91 2.75 -8.46 17.62
N VAL A 92 1.87 -7.46 17.70
CA VAL A 92 1.21 -7.07 18.96
C VAL A 92 0.07 -8.02 19.30
N GLY A 93 -0.71 -8.44 18.32
CA GLY A 93 -1.83 -9.37 18.49
C GLY A 93 -1.40 -10.82 18.71
N GLY A 94 -0.17 -11.19 18.32
CA GLY A 94 0.33 -12.56 18.41
C GLY A 94 -0.42 -13.54 17.50
N ALA A 95 -1.09 -13.02 16.47
CA ALA A 95 -1.91 -13.78 15.54
C ALA A 95 -1.58 -13.37 14.10
N TYR A 96 -1.91 -14.25 13.15
CA TYR A 96 -1.77 -13.92 11.74
C TYR A 96 -2.75 -12.82 11.33
N VAL A 97 -2.27 -11.84 10.57
CA VAL A 97 -3.06 -10.75 9.99
C VAL A 97 -3.01 -10.90 8.47
N PRO A 98 -4.15 -10.85 7.75
CA PRO A 98 -4.15 -10.91 6.29
C PRO A 98 -3.25 -9.82 5.71
N GLY A 99 -2.46 -10.17 4.69
CA GLY A 99 -1.46 -9.28 4.10
C GLY A 99 -0.09 -9.28 4.81
N PHE A 100 0.07 -10.00 5.92
CA PHE A 100 1.33 -10.04 6.68
C PHE A 100 2.53 -10.48 5.84
N TRP A 101 2.43 -11.58 5.10
CA TRP A 101 3.60 -12.14 4.39
C TRP A 101 4.03 -11.26 3.22
N THR A 102 3.06 -10.72 2.51
CA THR A 102 3.28 -9.83 1.35
C THR A 102 3.60 -8.39 1.75
N ALA A 103 3.24 -7.95 2.96
CA ALA A 103 3.66 -6.66 3.50
C ALA A 103 5.18 -6.60 3.75
N ILE A 104 5.84 -7.71 4.08
CA ILE A 104 7.29 -7.75 4.33
C ILE A 104 8.10 -7.16 3.15
N PRO A 105 8.00 -7.67 1.91
CA PRO A 105 8.73 -7.09 0.79
C PRO A 105 8.30 -5.65 0.48
N LEU A 106 7.03 -5.28 0.69
CA LEU A 106 6.55 -3.90 0.53
C LEU A 106 7.19 -2.93 1.53
N VAL A 107 7.30 -3.32 2.81
CA VAL A 107 7.97 -2.54 3.86
C VAL A 107 9.46 -2.39 3.56
N VAL A 108 10.14 -3.47 3.16
CA VAL A 108 11.56 -3.40 2.75
C VAL A 108 11.73 -2.44 1.57
N LEU A 109 10.87 -2.55 0.56
CA LEU A 109 10.88 -1.66 -0.60
C LEU A 109 10.60 -0.21 -0.19
N GLY A 110 9.69 0.01 0.76
CA GLY A 110 9.36 1.31 1.35
C GLY A 110 10.54 1.96 2.05
N VAL A 111 11.28 1.22 2.89
CA VAL A 111 12.49 1.73 3.55
C VAL A 111 13.54 2.16 2.53
N LEU A 112 13.78 1.33 1.51
CA LEU A 112 14.71 1.65 0.44
C LEU A 112 14.24 2.84 -0.42
N PHE A 113 12.93 2.96 -0.64
CA PHE A 113 12.30 4.07 -1.35
C PHE A 113 12.47 5.39 -0.61
N TRP A 114 12.15 5.42 0.69
CA TRP A 114 12.32 6.62 1.55
C TRP A 114 13.78 7.07 1.61
N LYS A 115 14.72 6.12 1.74
CA LYS A 115 16.16 6.42 1.69
C LYS A 115 16.55 7.13 0.38
N GLU A 116 16.04 6.64 -0.76
CA GLU A 116 16.32 7.26 -2.06
C GLU A 116 15.60 8.61 -2.24
N LEU A 117 14.40 8.76 -1.70
CA LEU A 117 13.62 10.01 -1.76
C LEU A 117 14.32 11.15 -0.99
N PHE A 118 14.83 10.89 0.21
CA PHE A 118 15.59 11.88 1.00
C PHE A 118 16.98 12.13 0.44
N ARG A 119 17.66 11.11 -0.12
CA ARG A 119 18.95 11.33 -0.80
C ARG A 119 18.85 12.33 -1.97
N ARG A 120 17.66 12.49 -2.55
CA ARG A 120 17.38 13.39 -3.68
C ARG A 120 16.86 14.77 -3.23
N GLU A 121 17.26 15.25 -2.05
CA GLU A 121 16.86 16.56 -1.50
C GLU A 121 17.20 17.80 -2.37
N HIS A 122 17.90 17.62 -3.50
CA HIS A 122 18.32 18.70 -4.41
C HIS A 122 17.67 18.68 -5.81
N LEU A 123 16.53 18.01 -5.99
CA LEU A 123 15.72 18.09 -7.23
C LEU A 123 14.46 18.93 -7.03
#